data_AF-D5H6R3-F1
#
_entry.id   AF-D5H6R3-F1
#
_cell.length_a   1.000
_cell.length_b   1.000
_cell.length_c   1.000
_cell.angle_alpha   90.00
_cell.angle_beta   90.00
_cell.angle_gamma   90.00
#
_symmetry.space_group_name_H-M   'P 1'
#
loop_
_entity.id
_entity.type
_entity.pdbx_description
1 polymer ?
#
loop_
_entity_poly.entity_id
_entity_poly.type
_entity_poly.pdbx_seq_one_letter_code
_entity_poly.pdbx_strand_id
1 'polypeptide(L)'
;MRITIDNTPEPMPMKSSPHPGEIVRKDCIEPLDLTITEAAEGLGVSRKHLSALMNGRAGTSPEMGICSSRALGGSPEGWLTGQMQYDLRQAEEKSDPEVKRFAAA
;
A
#
# COMPACT_ATOMS: atom_id res chain seq x y z
N MET A 1 6.98 35.34 4.48
CA MET A 1 7.34 33.91 4.49
C MET A 1 6.49 33.23 3.44
N ARG A 2 7.07 32.97 2.25
CA ARG A 2 6.34 32.37 1.12
C ARG A 2 6.26 30.87 1.36
N ILE A 3 5.05 30.30 1.34
CA ILE A 3 4.86 28.86 1.28
C ILE A 3 5.30 28.45 -0.13
N THR A 4 6.53 27.98 -0.27
CA THR A 4 6.96 27.27 -1.47
C THR A 4 6.15 25.97 -1.49
N ILE A 5 5.15 25.92 -2.35
CA ILE A 5 4.55 24.64 -2.74
C ILE A 5 5.61 24.02 -3.64
N ASP A 6 6.51 23.26 -3.04
CA ASP A 6 7.52 22.51 -3.77
C ASP A 6 6.79 21.65 -4.80
N ASN A 7 7.10 21.91 -6.07
CA ASN A 7 6.60 21.18 -7.23
C ASN A 7 7.28 19.80 -7.26
N THR A 8 7.13 19.04 -6.18
CA THR A 8 7.48 17.62 -6.19
C THR A 8 6.54 17.00 -7.20
N PRO A 9 7.05 16.32 -8.25
CA PRO A 9 6.17 15.70 -9.22
C PRO A 9 5.21 14.80 -8.44
N GLU A 10 3.92 15.12 -8.49
CA GLU A 10 2.89 14.20 -8.00
C GLU A 10 3.21 12.85 -8.63
N PRO A 11 3.37 11.77 -7.84
CA PRO A 11 3.67 10.47 -8.41
C PRO A 11 2.58 10.20 -9.43
N MET A 12 2.98 10.20 -10.71
CA MET A 12 2.04 10.13 -11.82
C MET A 12 1.08 8.99 -11.55
N PRO A 13 -0.23 9.15 -11.79
CA PRO A 13 -1.20 8.09 -11.52
C PRO A 13 -0.78 6.87 -12.33
N MET A 14 -0.06 5.97 -11.68
CA MET A 14 0.37 4.73 -12.28
C MET A 14 -0.93 3.98 -12.47
N LYS A 15 -1.34 3.90 -13.73
CA LYS A 15 -2.61 3.34 -14.24
C LYS A 15 -2.88 1.91 -13.75
N SER A 16 -1.96 1.32 -13.01
CA SER A 16 -2.13 0.16 -12.15
C SER A 16 -1.24 0.36 -10.92
N SER A 17 -1.77 0.96 -9.84
CA SER A 17 -1.17 0.82 -8.52
C SER A 17 -1.77 -0.44 -7.92
N PRO A 18 -1.12 -1.63 -8.04
CA PRO A 18 -1.65 -2.86 -7.49
C PRO A 18 -1.73 -2.76 -5.97
N HIS A 19 -2.72 -3.41 -5.37
CA HIS A 19 -2.79 -3.50 -3.92
C HIS A 19 -1.49 -4.13 -3.40
N PRO A 20 -0.87 -3.61 -2.33
CA PRO A 20 0.38 -4.18 -1.81
C PRO A 20 0.29 -5.68 -1.49
N GLY A 21 -0.87 -6.17 -1.09
CA GLY A 21 -1.10 -7.60 -0.90
C GLY A 21 -1.02 -8.45 -2.17
N GLU A 22 -1.33 -7.89 -3.35
CA GLU A 22 -1.11 -8.59 -4.62
C GLU A 22 0.38 -8.71 -4.94
N ILE A 23 1.17 -7.69 -4.60
CA ILE A 23 2.63 -7.70 -4.75
C ILE A 23 3.22 -8.81 -3.86
N VAL A 24 2.79 -8.90 -2.60
CA VAL A 24 3.22 -10.00 -1.69
C VAL A 24 2.89 -11.37 -2.28
N ARG A 25 1.72 -11.54 -2.89
CA ARG A 25 1.34 -12.83 -3.50
C ARG A 25 2.24 -13.18 -4.69
N LYS A 26 2.37 -12.27 -5.65
CA LYS A 26 3.06 -12.50 -6.94
C LYS A 26 4.57 -12.53 -6.82
N ASP A 27 5.14 -11.71 -5.93
CA ASP A 27 6.59 -11.49 -5.90
C ASP A 27 7.26 -12.25 -4.74
N CYS A 28 6.50 -12.74 -3.76
CA CYS A 28 7.03 -13.56 -2.66
C CYS A 28 6.47 -14.97 -2.62
N ILE A 29 5.14 -15.12 -2.59
CA ILE A 29 4.53 -16.42 -2.25
C ILE A 29 4.59 -17.37 -3.45
N GLU A 30 4.14 -16.91 -4.62
CA GLU A 30 4.13 -17.70 -5.86
C GLU A 30 5.56 -18.12 -6.30
N PRO A 31 6.60 -17.26 -6.29
CA PRO A 31 7.94 -17.65 -6.74
C PRO A 31 8.71 -18.54 -5.77
N LEU A 32 8.39 -18.46 -4.48
CA LEU A 32 9.04 -19.27 -3.43
C LEU A 32 8.27 -20.55 -3.09
N ASP A 33 7.13 -20.80 -3.76
CA ASP A 33 6.21 -21.92 -3.51
C ASP A 33 5.79 -22.04 -2.03
N LEU A 34 5.64 -20.88 -1.36
CA LEU A 34 5.29 -20.83 0.05
C LEU A 34 3.78 -21.01 0.25
N THR A 35 3.40 -21.72 1.29
CA THR A 35 2.03 -21.67 1.79
C THR A 35 1.77 -20.34 2.50
N ILE A 36 0.49 -19.94 2.57
CA ILE A 36 0.08 -18.75 3.35
C ILE A 36 0.49 -18.87 4.82
N THR A 37 0.54 -20.09 5.36
CA THR A 37 0.98 -20.31 6.74
C THR A 37 2.45 -19.99 6.91
N GLU A 38 3.31 -20.55 6.06
CA GLU A 38 4.77 -20.34 6.14
C GLU A 38 5.12 -18.87 5.90
N ALA A 39 4.48 -18.23 4.93
CA ALA A 39 4.67 -16.80 4.69
C ALA A 39 4.21 -15.95 5.89
N ALA A 40 3.09 -16.30 6.54
CA ALA A 40 2.61 -15.58 7.70
C ALA A 40 3.54 -15.74 8.91
N GLU A 41 4.07 -16.94 9.13
CA GLU A 41 5.07 -17.21 10.16
C GLU A 41 6.37 -16.44 9.90
N GLY A 42 6.88 -16.45 8.67
CA GLY A 42 8.07 -15.71 8.28
C GLY A 42 7.92 -14.18 8.40
N LEU A 43 6.70 -13.67 8.17
CA LEU A 43 6.37 -12.25 8.31
C LEU A 43 5.98 -11.86 9.74
N GLY A 44 5.84 -12.82 10.67
CA GLY A 44 5.45 -12.58 12.06
C GLY A 44 4.00 -12.08 12.21
N VAL A 45 3.10 -12.47 11.30
CA VAL A 45 1.72 -11.98 11.24
C VAL A 45 0.73 -13.14 11.30
N SER A 46 -0.52 -12.89 11.67
CA SER A 46 -1.52 -13.96 11.62
C SER A 46 -1.83 -14.37 10.19
N ARG A 47 -2.01 -15.68 9.95
CA ARG A 47 -2.47 -16.22 8.65
C ARG A 47 -3.74 -15.51 8.15
N LYS A 48 -4.66 -15.17 9.06
CA LYS A 48 -5.89 -14.44 8.75
C LYS A 48 -5.59 -13.03 8.20
N HIS A 49 -4.65 -12.32 8.82
CA HIS A 49 -4.23 -10.99 8.37
C HIS A 49 -3.57 -11.07 6.99
N LEU A 50 -2.59 -11.97 6.80
CA LEU A 50 -1.92 -12.14 5.51
C LEU A 50 -2.91 -12.52 4.39
N SER A 51 -3.85 -13.43 4.68
CA SER A 51 -4.92 -13.77 3.75
C SER A 51 -5.81 -12.57 3.40
N ALA A 52 -6.21 -11.76 4.38
CA ALA A 52 -6.99 -10.57 4.11
C ALA A 52 -6.23 -9.54 3.27
N LEU A 53 -4.94 -9.34 3.54
CA LEU A 53 -4.05 -8.44 2.78
C LEU A 53 -3.95 -8.89 1.32
N MET A 54 -3.64 -10.16 1.06
CA MET A 54 -3.51 -10.70 -0.31
C MET A 54 -4.79 -10.65 -1.13
N ASN A 55 -5.95 -10.69 -0.46
CA ASN A 55 -7.25 -10.59 -1.10
C ASN A 55 -7.77 -9.15 -1.19
N GLY A 56 -6.94 -8.14 -0.87
CA GLY A 56 -7.33 -6.72 -0.91
C GLY A 56 -8.40 -6.33 0.11
N ARG A 57 -8.59 -7.14 1.16
CA ARG A 57 -9.59 -6.93 2.22
C ARG A 57 -9.01 -6.27 3.48
N ALA A 58 -7.68 -6.22 3.59
CA ALA A 58 -6.96 -5.47 4.61
C ALA A 58 -5.91 -4.61 3.92
N GLY A 59 -5.69 -3.40 4.41
CA GLY A 59 -4.60 -2.54 3.96
C GLY A 59 -3.29 -2.85 4.68
N THR A 60 -2.20 -2.27 4.18
CA THR A 60 -0.87 -2.34 4.78
C THR A 60 -0.79 -1.40 5.99
N SER A 61 -0.72 -1.97 7.20
CA SER A 61 -0.43 -1.19 8.41
C SER A 61 1.06 -0.80 8.49
N PRO A 62 1.46 0.16 9.34
CA PRO A 62 2.87 0.48 9.57
C PRO A 62 3.71 -0.74 9.99
N GLU A 63 3.17 -1.60 10.86
CA GLU A 63 3.83 -2.83 11.29
C GLU A 63 4.03 -3.79 10.10
N MET A 64 3.01 -3.92 9.23
CA MET A 64 3.12 -4.69 8.00
C MET A 64 4.15 -4.12 7.04
N GLY A 65 4.23 -2.79 6.89
CA GLY A 65 5.23 -2.13 6.05
C GLY A 65 6.66 -2.45 6.51
N ILE A 66 6.89 -2.49 7.84
CA ILE A 66 8.18 -2.89 8.41
C ILE A 66 8.46 -4.37 8.14
N CYS A 67 7.49 -5.26 8.37
CA CYS A 67 7.66 -6.69 8.10
C CYS A 67 7.95 -6.97 6.62
N SER A 68 7.18 -6.38 5.72
CA SER A 68 7.36 -6.53 4.27
C SER A 68 8.71 -5.98 3.81
N SER A 69 9.16 -4.83 4.33
CA SER A 69 10.50 -4.31 4.04
C SER A 69 11.61 -5.27 4.44
N ARG A 70 11.48 -5.91 5.61
CA ARG A 70 12.47 -6.88 6.11
C ARG A 70 12.47 -8.20 5.34
N ALA A 71 11.30 -8.69 4.94
CA ALA A 71 11.17 -9.97 4.27
C ALA A 71 11.37 -9.89 2.76
N LEU A 72 10.91 -8.82 2.12
CA LEU A 72 10.80 -8.69 0.65
C LEU A 72 11.69 -7.57 0.09
N GLY A 73 12.30 -6.76 0.96
CA GLY A 73 13.05 -5.58 0.57
C GLY A 73 12.18 -4.33 0.34
N GLY A 74 12.82 -3.28 -0.18
CA GLY A 74 12.22 -1.95 -0.25
C GLY A 74 12.18 -1.26 1.13
N SER A 75 11.54 -0.10 1.21
CA SER A 75 11.39 0.67 2.45
C SER A 75 9.98 0.57 3.04
N PRO A 76 9.81 0.62 4.38
CA PRO A 76 8.48 0.64 5.00
C PRO A 76 7.60 1.78 4.45
N GLU A 77 8.19 2.94 4.20
CA GLU A 77 7.51 4.10 3.61
C GLU A 77 7.03 3.81 2.18
N GLY A 78 7.80 3.05 1.39
CA GLY A 78 7.41 2.64 0.05
C GLY A 78 6.16 1.75 0.07
N TRP A 79 6.11 0.78 0.99
CA TRP A 79 4.95 -0.09 1.19
C TRP A 79 3.70 0.70 1.60
N LEU A 80 3.84 1.65 2.53
CA LEU A 80 2.74 2.51 2.96
C LEU A 80 2.29 3.47 1.85
N THR A 81 3.23 4.03 1.09
CA THR A 81 2.92 4.90 -0.05
C THR A 81 2.15 4.13 -1.12
N GLY A 82 2.52 2.88 -1.40
CA GLY A 82 1.78 2.01 -2.32
C GLY A 82 0.34 1.74 -1.86
N GLN A 83 0.14 1.49 -0.56
CA GLN A 83 -1.21 1.36 0.00
C GLN A 83 -2.02 2.65 -0.16
N MET A 84 -1.44 3.79 0.18
CA MET A 84 -2.09 5.09 0.08
C MET A 84 -2.49 5.40 -1.37
N GLN A 85 -1.62 5.13 -2.34
CA GLN A 85 -1.91 5.31 -3.76
C GLN A 85 -3.06 4.41 -4.23
N TYR A 86 -3.06 3.14 -3.80
CA TYR A 86 -4.16 2.23 -4.08
C TYR A 86 -5.49 2.73 -3.47
N ASP A 87 -5.48 3.15 -2.20
CA ASP A 87 -6.67 3.60 -1.48
C ASP A 87 -7.24 4.89 -2.09
N LEU A 88 -6.38 5.84 -2.47
CA LEU A 88 -6.77 7.07 -3.15
C LEU A 88 -7.45 6.77 -4.48
N ARG A 89 -6.85 5.94 -5.33
CA ARG A 89 -7.45 5.53 -6.61
C ARG A 89 -8.82 4.87 -6.40
N GLN A 90 -8.94 3.97 -5.42
CA GLN A 90 -10.22 3.33 -5.11
C GLN A 90 -11.26 4.34 -4.60
N ALA A 91 -10.84 5.40 -3.91
CA ALA A 91 -11.73 6.47 -3.46
C ALA A 91 -12.17 7.35 -4.64
N GLU A 92 -11.25 7.75 -5.52
CA GLU A 92 -11.53 8.52 -6.74
C GLU A 92 -12.50 7.78 -7.68
N GLU A 93 -12.33 6.46 -7.85
CA GLU A 93 -13.24 5.63 -8.65
C GLU A 93 -14.65 5.54 -8.06
N LYS A 94 -14.78 5.63 -6.74
CA LYS A 94 -16.07 5.48 -6.03
C LYS A 94 -16.76 6.80 -5.74
N SER A 95 -16.03 7.90 -5.74
CA SER A 95 -16.51 9.16 -5.17
C SER A 95 -15.80 10.33 -5.83
N ASP A 96 -16.59 11.25 -6.39
CA ASP A 96 -16.18 12.60 -6.74
C ASP A 96 -16.92 13.58 -5.81
N PRO A 97 -16.44 13.77 -4.56
CA PRO A 97 -17.15 14.59 -3.60
C PRO A 97 -17.06 16.07 -4.00
N GLU A 98 -18.20 16.71 -4.19
CA GLU A 98 -18.26 18.16 -4.39
C GLU A 98 -17.83 18.87 -3.09
N VAL A 99 -16.62 19.43 -3.09
CA VAL A 99 -16.03 20.11 -1.92
C VAL A 99 -15.67 21.56 -2.26
N LYS A 100 -15.95 22.47 -1.33
CA LYS A 100 -15.54 23.88 -1.45
C LYS A 100 -14.09 24.04 -1.04
N ARG A 101 -13.30 24.75 -1.85
CA ARG A 101 -11.92 25.10 -1.50
C ARG A 101 -11.92 26.26 -0.50
N PHE A 102 -11.35 26.05 0.68
CA PHE A 102 -11.12 27.11 1.65
C PHE A 102 -9.83 27.87 1.28
N ALA A 103 -9.89 29.20 1.26
CA ALA A 103 -8.73 30.07 1.10
C ALA A 103 -8.52 30.86 2.40
N ALA A 104 -7.26 31.04 2.80
CA ALA A 104 -6.91 31.95 3.88
C ALA A 104 -7.12 33.40 3.41
N ALA A 105 -7.68 34.24 4.29
CA ALA A 105 -7.93 35.66 4.05
C ALA A 105 -6.63 36.47 3.96
#